data_AF-I3S234-F1
#
_entry.id   AF-I3S234-F1
#
_cell.length_a   1.000
_cell.length_b   1.000
_cell.length_c   1.000
_cell.angle_alpha   90.00
_cell.angle_beta   90.00
_cell.angle_gamma   90.00
#
_symmetry.space_group_name_H-M   'P 1'
#
loop_
_entity.id
_entity.type
_entity.pdbx_description
1 polymer ?
#
loop_
_entity_poly.entity_id
_entity_poly.type
_entity_poly.pdbx_seq_one_letter_code
_entity_poly.pdbx_strand_id
1 'polypeptide(L)'
;MLGQSNKVLTWLCRFELGLEKPDPRRALHSALTIAVAYILGGAVPLLPYIFIPKASDAVVISVVVTLFALLVFGFAKGYFTGNKPIRSALETALIGAIASAAAFGLVKAFHP
;
A
#
# COMPACT_ATOMS: atom_id res chain seq x y z
N MET A 1 22.94 -18.71 36.93
CA MET A 1 22.91 -19.58 35.73
C MET A 1 21.97 -19.08 34.61
N LEU A 2 20.99 -18.20 34.85
CA LEU A 2 20.01 -17.75 33.83
C LEU A 2 20.48 -16.64 32.85
N GLY A 3 21.71 -16.13 32.96
CA GLY A 3 22.20 -15.04 32.10
C GLY A 3 22.88 -15.48 30.79
N GLN A 4 23.32 -16.73 30.70
CA GLN A 4 24.09 -17.26 29.56
C GLN A 4 23.17 -17.82 28.45
N SER A 5 22.03 -18.42 28.84
CA SER A 5 21.04 -19.01 27.93
C SER A 5 20.47 -17.99 26.93
N ASN A 6 20.16 -16.78 27.39
CA ASN A 6 19.53 -15.72 26.59
C ASN A 6 20.42 -15.25 25.43
N LYS A 7 21.75 -15.26 25.65
CA LYS A 7 22.74 -14.83 24.65
C LYS A 7 22.92 -15.89 23.57
N VAL A 8 23.00 -17.16 23.96
CA VAL A 8 23.07 -18.28 23.03
C VAL A 8 21.78 -18.36 22.20
N LEU A 9 20.61 -18.21 22.84
CA LEU A 9 19.32 -18.20 22.13
C LEU A 9 19.18 -17.01 21.15
N THR A 10 19.63 -15.81 21.55
CA THR A 10 19.62 -14.63 20.66
C THR A 10 20.61 -14.80 19.51
N TRP A 11 21.76 -15.44 19.75
CA TRP A 11 22.73 -15.77 18.71
C TRP A 11 22.18 -16.81 17.74
N LEU A 12 21.55 -17.88 18.24
CA LEU A 12 20.86 -18.90 17.45
C LEU A 12 19.75 -18.29 16.60
N CYS A 13 18.85 -17.50 17.19
CA CYS A 13 17.80 -16.80 16.42
C CYS A 13 18.37 -15.86 15.34
N ARG A 14 19.50 -15.20 15.59
CA ARG A 14 20.10 -14.28 14.63
C ARG A 14 20.83 -15.01 13.50
N PHE A 15 21.54 -16.10 13.79
CA PHE A 15 22.36 -16.83 12.81
C PHE A 15 21.60 -17.95 12.09
N GLU A 16 20.63 -18.58 12.75
CA GLU A 16 19.94 -19.76 12.25
C GLU A 16 18.58 -19.42 11.64
N LEU A 17 17.91 -18.39 12.18
CA LEU A 17 16.63 -17.88 11.66
C LEU A 17 16.75 -16.52 10.95
N GLY A 18 17.91 -15.86 11.04
CA GLY A 18 18.11 -14.51 10.47
C GLY A 18 17.28 -13.41 11.16
N LEU A 19 16.74 -13.67 12.36
CA LEU A 19 15.82 -12.76 13.04
C LEU A 19 16.59 -11.76 13.93
N GLU A 20 16.49 -10.48 13.58
CA GLU A 20 16.90 -9.37 14.43
C GLU A 20 15.88 -9.21 15.58
N LYS A 21 16.33 -8.86 16.80
CA LYS A 21 15.39 -8.59 17.91
C LYS A 21 14.43 -7.46 17.53
N PRO A 22 13.10 -7.69 17.50
CA PRO A 22 12.16 -6.63 17.15
C PRO A 22 12.13 -5.58 18.26
N ASP A 23 12.32 -4.31 17.88
CA ASP A 23 12.12 -3.18 18.79
C ASP A 23 10.61 -2.96 19.00
N PRO A 24 10.08 -3.10 20.22
CA PRO A 24 8.66 -2.94 20.50
C PRO A 24 8.13 -1.54 20.15
N ARG A 25 8.98 -0.50 20.19
CA ARG A 25 8.57 0.86 19.77
C ARG A 25 8.40 0.95 18.25
N ARG A 26 9.24 0.24 17.49
CA ARG A 26 9.17 0.19 16.02
C ARG A 26 7.87 -0.45 15.54
N ALA A 27 7.31 -1.40 16.28
CA ALA A 27 6.02 -2.03 15.96
C ALA A 27 4.86 -1.01 15.95
N LEU A 28 4.78 -0.16 16.97
CA LEU A 28 3.74 0.88 17.06
C LEU A 28 3.89 1.94 15.96
N HIS A 29 5.13 2.41 15.72
CA HIS A 29 5.39 3.36 14.64
C HIS A 29 5.01 2.80 13.27
N SER A 30 5.33 1.53 12.98
CA SER A 30 4.95 0.88 11.73
C SER A 30 3.43 0.78 11.57
N ALA A 31 2.72 0.35 12.62
CA ALA A 31 1.26 0.23 12.59
C ALA A 31 0.59 1.58 12.32
N LEU A 32 1.03 2.64 13.02
CA LEU A 32 0.47 3.98 12.87
C LEU A 32 0.78 4.58 11.50
N THR A 33 1.99 4.35 10.98
CA THR A 33 2.38 4.81 9.64
C THR A 33 1.54 4.15 8.56
N ILE A 34 1.32 2.84 8.64
CA ILE A 34 0.47 2.10 7.67
C ILE A 34 -0.98 2.56 7.79
N ALA A 35 -1.52 2.72 9.00
CA ALA A 35 -2.89 3.17 9.20
C ALA A 35 -3.13 4.55 8.56
N VAL A 36 -2.24 5.52 8.84
CA VAL A 36 -2.34 6.87 8.27
C VAL A 36 -2.18 6.82 6.74
N ALA A 37 -1.20 6.08 6.23
CA ALA A 37 -0.99 5.95 4.79
C ALA A 37 -2.21 5.34 4.08
N TYR A 38 -2.87 4.35 4.69
CA TYR A 38 -4.04 3.71 4.12
C TYR A 38 -5.27 4.63 4.10
N ILE A 39 -5.48 5.40 5.18
CA ILE A 39 -6.55 6.42 5.23
C ILE A 39 -6.33 7.48 4.15
N LEU A 40 -5.13 8.04 4.08
CA LEU A 40 -4.81 9.09 3.11
C LEU A 40 -4.88 8.56 1.67
N GLY A 41 -4.34 7.36 1.42
CA GLY A 41 -4.39 6.73 0.10
C GLY A 41 -5.82 6.38 -0.34
N GLY A 42 -6.65 5.86 0.58
CA GLY A 42 -8.04 5.53 0.32
C GLY A 42 -8.95 6.75 0.15
N ALA A 43 -8.58 7.90 0.74
CA ALA A 43 -9.33 9.14 0.57
C ALA A 43 -9.23 9.69 -0.87
N VAL A 44 -8.10 9.50 -1.54
CA VAL A 44 -7.86 10.03 -2.91
C VAL A 44 -8.95 9.68 -3.92
N PRO A 45 -9.34 8.39 -4.14
CA PRO A 45 -10.42 8.05 -5.06
C PRO A 45 -11.80 8.57 -4.61
N LEU A 46 -12.00 8.81 -3.31
CA LEU A 46 -13.28 9.26 -2.76
C LEU A 46 -13.45 10.78 -2.87
N LEU A 47 -12.36 11.55 -2.97
CA LEU A 47 -12.39 13.02 -3.02
C LEU A 47 -13.38 13.57 -4.07
N PRO A 48 -13.42 13.09 -5.32
CA PRO A 48 -14.34 13.66 -6.32
C PRO A 48 -15.82 13.47 -5.99
N TYR A 49 -16.17 12.40 -5.26
CA TYR A 49 -17.54 12.12 -4.86
C TYR A 49 -18.06 13.08 -3.78
N ILE A 50 -17.16 13.76 -3.05
CA ILE A 50 -17.55 14.77 -2.05
C ILE A 50 -18.04 16.06 -2.74
N PHE A 51 -17.46 16.39 -3.90
CA PHE A 51 -17.72 17.66 -4.58
C PHE A 51 -18.69 17.55 -5.76
N ILE A 52 -18.86 16.35 -6.33
CA ILE A 52 -19.63 16.14 -7.56
C ILE A 52 -20.88 15.29 -7.24
N PRO A 53 -22.09 15.88 -7.31
CA PRO A 53 -23.33 15.17 -6.96
C PRO A 53 -23.67 14.03 -7.91
N LYS A 54 -23.25 14.12 -9.18
CA LYS A 54 -23.51 13.10 -10.19
C LYS A 54 -22.44 12.01 -10.14
N ALA A 55 -22.84 10.81 -9.75
CA ALA A 55 -21.94 9.65 -9.64
C ALA A 55 -21.24 9.29 -10.97
N SER A 56 -21.92 9.46 -12.11
CA SER A 56 -21.36 9.22 -13.45
C SER A 56 -20.18 10.12 -13.78
N ASP A 57 -20.23 11.36 -13.34
CA ASP A 57 -19.21 12.36 -13.65
C ASP A 57 -18.08 12.26 -12.60
N ALA A 58 -18.45 11.99 -11.34
CA ALA A 58 -17.53 11.77 -10.24
C ALA A 58 -16.62 10.55 -10.48
N VAL A 59 -17.14 9.44 -11.02
CA VAL A 59 -16.32 8.23 -11.27
C VAL A 59 -15.25 8.45 -12.33
N VAL A 60 -15.55 9.19 -13.40
CA VAL A 60 -14.57 9.49 -14.45
C VAL A 60 -13.42 10.32 -13.89
N ILE A 61 -13.74 11.35 -13.11
CA ILE A 61 -12.73 12.20 -12.47
C ILE A 61 -11.94 11.42 -11.42
N SER A 62 -12.61 10.56 -10.65
CA SER A 62 -11.98 9.66 -9.67
C SER A 62 -10.98 8.71 -10.31
N VAL A 63 -11.31 8.11 -11.46
CA VAL A 63 -10.38 7.22 -12.19
C VAL A 63 -9.13 7.99 -12.61
N VAL A 64 -9.27 9.19 -13.19
CA VAL A 64 -8.12 10.00 -13.63
C VAL A 64 -7.23 10.40 -12.45
N VAL A 65 -7.83 10.91 -11.37
CA VAL A 65 -7.11 11.33 -10.16
C VAL A 65 -6.39 10.14 -9.51
N THR A 66 -7.05 8.99 -9.43
CA THR A 66 -6.48 7.78 -8.83
C THR A 66 -5.34 7.22 -9.68
N LEU A 67 -5.49 7.17 -11.01
CA LEU A 67 -4.41 6.74 -11.89
C LEU A 67 -3.19 7.66 -11.78
N PHE A 68 -3.41 8.97 -11.73
CA PHE A 68 -2.33 9.93 -11.51
C PHE A 68 -1.64 9.70 -10.15
N ALA A 69 -2.41 9.50 -9.08
CA ALA A 69 -1.88 9.20 -7.76
C ALA A 69 -1.09 7.88 -7.72
N LEU A 70 -1.57 6.82 -8.40
CA LEU A 70 -0.87 5.54 -8.50
C LEU A 70 0.44 5.65 -9.28
N LEU A 71 0.48 6.46 -10.33
CA LEU A 71 1.71 6.73 -11.08
C LEU A 71 2.73 7.48 -10.23
N VAL A 72 2.32 8.54 -9.53
CA VAL A 72 3.19 9.30 -8.62
C VAL A 72 3.68 8.43 -7.47
N PHE A 73 2.78 7.68 -6.82
CA PHE A 73 3.13 6.79 -5.73
C PHE A 73 4.06 5.66 -6.18
N GLY A 74 3.77 5.02 -7.32
CA GLY A 74 4.61 3.97 -7.87
C GLY A 74 5.98 4.47 -8.30
N PHE A 75 6.08 5.69 -8.83
CA PHE A 75 7.35 6.34 -9.13
C PHE A 75 8.16 6.60 -7.85
N ALA A 76 7.55 7.21 -6.84
CA ALA A 76 8.18 7.46 -5.54
C ALA A 76 8.66 6.14 -4.90
N LYS A 77 7.79 5.12 -4.89
CA LYS A 77 8.13 3.76 -4.43
C LYS A 77 9.34 3.21 -5.17
N GLY A 78 9.39 3.30 -6.50
CA GLY A 78 10.53 2.83 -7.28
C GLY A 78 11.82 3.59 -6.95
N TYR A 79 11.74 4.92 -6.81
CA TYR A 79 12.86 5.77 -6.43
C TYR A 79 13.44 5.40 -5.05
N PHE A 80 12.59 5.26 -4.02
CA PHE A 80 13.05 4.94 -2.66
C PHE A 80 13.52 3.49 -2.48
N THR A 81 13.04 2.55 -3.31
CA THR A 81 13.40 1.12 -3.20
C THR A 81 14.58 0.72 -4.09
N GLY A 82 15.16 1.66 -4.85
CA GLY A 82 16.27 1.40 -5.78
C GLY A 82 15.85 0.65 -7.04
N ASN A 83 14.55 0.50 -7.29
CA ASN A 83 14.02 -0.16 -8.48
C ASN A 83 13.79 0.87 -9.62
N LYS A 84 13.62 0.43 -10.87
CA LYS A 84 13.40 1.35 -12.00
C LYS A 84 12.10 2.17 -11.79
N PRO A 85 12.16 3.51 -11.58
CA PRO A 85 11.01 4.29 -11.12
C PRO A 85 9.81 4.26 -12.06
N ILE A 86 10.07 4.40 -13.37
CA ILE A 86 9.03 4.39 -14.41
C ILE A 86 8.32 3.04 -14.47
N ARG A 87 9.09 1.95 -14.40
CA ARG A 87 8.53 0.59 -14.40
C ARG A 87 7.65 0.37 -13.17
N SER A 88 8.11 0.81 -12.01
CA SER A 88 7.36 0.69 -10.75
C SER A 88 6.06 1.51 -10.76
N ALA A 89 6.07 2.70 -11.38
CA ALA A 89 4.89 3.51 -11.61
C ALA A 89 3.86 2.78 -12.48
N LEU A 90 4.28 2.26 -13.64
CA LEU A 90 3.42 1.55 -14.58
C LEU A 90 2.85 0.27 -13.97
N GLU A 91 3.66 -0.53 -13.27
CA GLU A 91 3.20 -1.74 -12.58
C GLU A 91 2.13 -1.40 -11.53
N THR A 92 2.33 -0.34 -10.75
CA THR A 92 1.39 0.07 -9.71
C THR A 92 0.05 0.54 -10.31
N ALA A 93 0.10 1.35 -11.36
CA ALA A 93 -1.09 1.80 -12.08
C ALA A 93 -1.85 0.63 -12.74
N LEU A 94 -1.12 -0.32 -13.34
CA LEU A 94 -1.71 -1.48 -14.03
C LEU A 94 -2.40 -2.43 -13.06
N ILE A 95 -1.80 -2.71 -11.89
CA ILE A 95 -2.44 -3.50 -10.83
C ILE A 95 -3.73 -2.82 -10.36
N GLY A 96 -3.71 -1.51 -10.14
CA GLY A 96 -4.89 -0.75 -9.74
C GLY A 96 -6.00 -0.76 -10.79
N ALA A 97 -5.64 -0.63 -12.07
CA ALA A 97 -6.57 -0.70 -13.18
C ALA A 97 -7.25 -2.07 -13.30
N ILE A 98 -6.46 -3.16 -13.19
CA ILE A 98 -6.98 -4.53 -13.23
C ILE A 98 -7.91 -4.79 -12.03
N ALA A 99 -7.50 -4.40 -10.82
CA ALA A 99 -8.32 -4.57 -9.62
C ALA A 99 -9.65 -3.82 -9.73
N SER A 100 -9.62 -2.58 -10.24
CA SER A 100 -10.82 -1.76 -10.43
C SER A 100 -11.74 -2.34 -11.50
N ALA A 101 -11.19 -2.82 -12.62
CA ALA A 101 -11.94 -3.48 -13.67
C ALA A 101 -12.60 -4.79 -13.18
N ALA A 102 -11.88 -5.57 -12.37
CA ALA A 102 -12.42 -6.78 -11.75
C ALA A 102 -13.57 -6.46 -10.78
N ALA A 103 -13.39 -5.46 -9.91
CA ALA A 103 -14.44 -5.03 -8.98
C ALA A 103 -15.69 -4.53 -9.71
N PHE A 104 -15.52 -3.69 -10.75
CA PHE A 104 -16.64 -3.22 -11.57
C PHE A 104 -17.34 -4.37 -12.31
N GLY A 105 -16.57 -5.30 -12.88
CA GLY A 105 -17.10 -6.48 -13.56
C GLY A 105 -17.92 -7.37 -12.64
N LEU A 106 -17.47 -7.58 -11.40
CA LEU A 106 -18.24 -8.31 -10.39
C LEU A 106 -19.55 -7.60 -10.06
N VAL A 107 -19.52 -6.29 -9.76
CA VAL A 107 -20.74 -5.54 -9.45
C VAL A 107 -21.75 -5.63 -10.60
N LYS A 108 -21.30 -5.48 -11.84
CA LYS A 108 -22.16 -5.58 -13.03
C LYS A 108 -22.70 -6.99 -13.26
N ALA A 109 -21.95 -8.04 -12.89
CA ALA A 109 -22.41 -9.41 -13.03
C ALA A 109 -23.50 -9.78 -12.00
N PHE A 110 -23.42 -9.26 -10.77
CA PHE A 110 -24.42 -9.50 -9.72
C PHE A 110 -25.61 -8.54 -9.79
N HIS A 111 -25.42 -7.32 -10.28
CA HIS A 111 -26.47 -6.33 -10.51
C HIS A 111 -26.48 -5.92 -11.99
N PRO A 112 -27.12 -6.71 -12.88
CA PRO A 112 -27.15 -6.45 -14.32
C PRO A 112 -27.94 -5.20 -14.71
#